data_AF-A0A849QBD8-F1
#
_entry.id   AF-A0A849QBD8-F1
#
_cell.length_a   1.000
_cell.length_b   1.000
_cell.length_c   1.000
_cell.angle_alpha   90.00
_cell.angle_beta   90.00
_cell.angle_gamma   90.00
#
_symmetry.space_group_name_H-M   'P 1'
#
loop_
_entity.id
_entity.type
_entity.pdbx_description
1 polymer ?
#
loop_
_entity_poly.entity_id
_entity_poly.type
_entity_poly.pdbx_seq_one_letter_code
_entity_poly.pdbx_strand_id
1 'polypeptide(L)'
;FFTGADRISASLNVRLPSRVFQGGAMEMALSGDSLAKLDSTIARKLMNFAADFLTCTCKGSPYCGCPERKFSSKLLDMRCEGMKPVDMIDALTQHYGIFAYPADVIEYLETSARHLEAIQKLAKGQGKLEVAEQAGKLFRCIVG
;
A
#
# COMPACT_ATOMS: atom_id res chain seq x y z
N PHE A 1 -5.94 7.37 -4.44
CA PHE A 1 -7.16 7.51 -5.25
C PHE A 1 -7.11 6.56 -6.43
N PHE A 2 -8.22 5.97 -6.87
CA PHE A 2 -8.28 5.19 -8.12
C PHE A 2 -8.67 6.12 -9.27
N THR A 3 -7.89 6.18 -10.36
CA THR A 3 -8.20 7.04 -11.51
C THR A 3 -9.18 6.37 -12.46
N GLY A 4 -10.12 7.15 -12.99
CA GLY A 4 -11.22 6.64 -13.82
C GLY A 4 -12.39 6.11 -13.02
N ALA A 5 -12.38 6.24 -11.69
CA ALA A 5 -13.48 5.82 -10.81
C ALA A 5 -14.85 6.31 -11.33
N ASP A 6 -14.96 7.55 -11.80
CA ASP A 6 -16.21 8.10 -12.35
C ASP A 6 -16.60 7.49 -13.69
N ARG A 7 -15.63 7.26 -14.59
CA ARG A 7 -15.86 6.62 -15.90
C ARG A 7 -16.29 5.16 -15.73
N ILE A 8 -15.61 4.44 -14.84
CA ILE A 8 -15.93 3.06 -14.49
C ILE A 8 -17.28 3.01 -13.78
N SER A 9 -17.54 3.94 -12.85
CA SER A 9 -18.81 4.03 -12.13
C SER A 9 -19.97 4.21 -13.10
N ALA A 10 -19.78 5.06 -14.11
CA ALA A 10 -20.75 5.29 -15.18
C ALA A 10 -20.95 4.04 -16.06
N SER A 11 -19.88 3.32 -16.41
CA SER A 11 -19.97 2.08 -17.21
C SER A 11 -20.60 0.91 -16.46
N LEU A 12 -20.40 0.83 -15.14
CA LEU A 12 -20.90 -0.26 -14.30
C LEU A 12 -22.20 0.07 -13.54
N ASN A 13 -22.65 1.33 -13.61
CA ASN A 13 -23.75 1.88 -12.81
C ASN A 13 -23.59 1.64 -11.28
N VAL A 14 -22.36 1.71 -10.77
CA VAL A 14 -22.02 1.57 -9.33
C VAL A 14 -21.08 2.67 -8.90
N ARG A 15 -21.16 3.14 -7.66
CA ARG A 15 -20.27 4.20 -7.15
C ARG A 15 -18.97 3.59 -6.62
N LEU A 16 -17.85 3.89 -7.26
CA LEU A 16 -16.52 3.52 -6.77
C LEU A 16 -16.04 4.46 -5.64
N PRO A 17 -15.59 3.92 -4.49
CA PRO A 17 -15.00 4.75 -3.45
C PRO A 17 -13.56 5.18 -3.77
N SER A 18 -13.20 6.34 -3.26
CA SER A 18 -11.99 7.07 -3.65
C SER A 18 -10.72 6.61 -2.91
N ARG A 19 -10.84 5.82 -1.83
CA ARG A 19 -9.71 5.37 -1.00
C ARG A 19 -9.48 3.87 -1.08
N VAL A 20 -8.21 3.47 -1.07
CA VAL A 20 -7.71 2.11 -1.37
C VAL A 20 -8.22 1.04 -0.38
N PHE A 21 -8.38 1.39 0.89
CA PHE A 21 -8.84 0.48 1.96
C PHE A 21 -10.21 0.86 2.53
N GLN A 22 -11.05 1.56 1.77
CA GLN A 22 -12.45 1.75 2.18
C GLN A 22 -13.30 0.54 1.78
N GLY A 23 -14.32 0.26 2.59
CA GLY A 23 -15.19 -0.93 2.45
C GLY A 23 -15.62 -1.20 1.01
N GLY A 24 -16.12 -0.19 0.28
CA GLY A 24 -16.55 -0.40 -1.09
C GLY A 24 -15.43 -0.70 -2.11
N ALA A 25 -14.18 -0.25 -1.87
CA ALA A 25 -13.05 -0.58 -2.77
C ALA A 25 -12.64 -2.04 -2.57
N MET A 26 -12.65 -2.48 -1.31
CA MET A 26 -12.42 -3.87 -0.95
C MET A 26 -13.56 -4.77 -1.44
N GLU A 27 -14.82 -4.40 -1.24
CA GLU A 27 -15.98 -5.17 -1.74
C GLU A 27 -15.92 -5.37 -3.26
N MET A 28 -15.56 -4.33 -4.01
CA MET A 28 -15.40 -4.44 -5.46
C MET A 28 -14.23 -5.35 -5.86
N ALA A 29 -13.08 -5.25 -5.18
CA ALA A 29 -11.94 -6.13 -5.43
C ALA A 29 -12.25 -7.60 -5.10
N LEU A 30 -13.18 -7.86 -4.19
CA LEU A 30 -13.65 -9.19 -3.80
C LEU A 30 -14.80 -9.72 -4.67
N SER A 31 -15.45 -8.88 -5.47
CA SER A 31 -16.64 -9.23 -6.25
C SER A 31 -16.29 -9.65 -7.69
N GLY A 32 -16.30 -10.97 -7.95
CA GLY A 32 -16.01 -11.53 -9.28
C GLY A 32 -16.93 -11.02 -10.41
N ASP A 33 -18.22 -10.83 -10.12
CA ASP A 33 -19.19 -10.30 -11.10
C ASP A 33 -18.94 -8.83 -11.45
N SER A 34 -18.41 -8.04 -10.50
CA SER A 34 -18.00 -6.67 -10.75
C SER A 34 -16.73 -6.63 -11.59
N LEU A 35 -15.77 -7.52 -11.31
CA LEU A 35 -14.53 -7.63 -12.08
C LEU A 35 -14.77 -8.04 -13.54
N ALA A 36 -15.71 -8.95 -13.79
CA ALA A 36 -16.03 -9.43 -15.14
C ALA A 36 -16.60 -8.33 -16.07
N LYS A 37 -17.16 -7.27 -15.50
CA LYS A 37 -17.76 -6.14 -16.25
C LYS A 37 -16.78 -4.99 -16.48
N LEU A 38 -15.59 -5.03 -15.87
CA LEU A 38 -14.56 -4.00 -16.01
C LEU A 38 -13.78 -4.14 -17.31
N ASP A 39 -13.19 -3.04 -17.76
CA ASP A 39 -12.14 -3.09 -18.76
C ASP A 39 -10.99 -4.01 -18.28
N SER A 40 -10.48 -4.83 -19.20
CA SER A 40 -9.48 -5.86 -18.90
C SER A 40 -8.21 -5.32 -18.22
N THR A 41 -7.82 -4.07 -18.51
CA THR A 41 -6.67 -3.42 -17.86
C THR A 41 -6.95 -3.12 -16.41
N ILE A 42 -8.16 -2.64 -16.11
CA ILE A 42 -8.58 -2.25 -14.77
C ILE A 42 -8.85 -3.49 -13.91
N ALA A 43 -9.51 -4.50 -14.49
CA ALA A 43 -9.72 -5.79 -13.84
C ALA A 43 -8.39 -6.41 -13.40
N ARG A 44 -7.38 -6.41 -14.28
CA ARG A 44 -6.03 -6.90 -13.96
C ARG A 44 -5.37 -6.14 -12.81
N LYS A 45 -5.45 -4.81 -12.80
CA LYS A 45 -4.90 -3.97 -11.72
C LYS A 45 -5.56 -4.28 -10.36
N LEU A 46 -6.88 -4.44 -10.34
CA LEU A 46 -7.61 -4.82 -9.13
C LEU A 46 -7.29 -6.26 -8.69
N MET A 47 -7.13 -7.19 -9.62
CA MET A 47 -6.71 -8.57 -9.29
C MET A 47 -5.30 -8.59 -8.69
N ASN A 48 -4.35 -7.83 -9.24
CA ASN A 48 -3.02 -7.67 -8.65
C ASN A 48 -3.11 -7.12 -7.22
N PHE A 49 -3.94 -6.08 -7.03
CA PHE A 49 -4.15 -5.49 -5.70
C PHE A 49 -4.73 -6.51 -4.71
N ALA A 50 -5.75 -7.26 -5.11
CA ALA A 50 -6.37 -8.28 -4.28
C ALA A 50 -5.38 -9.40 -3.93
N ALA A 51 -4.61 -9.89 -4.91
CA ALA A 51 -3.62 -10.93 -4.74
C ALA A 51 -2.53 -10.53 -3.75
N ASP A 52 -1.99 -9.32 -3.87
CA ASP A 52 -0.85 -8.88 -3.08
C ASP A 52 -1.27 -8.47 -1.66
N PHE A 53 -2.37 -7.72 -1.53
CA PHE A 53 -2.74 -7.08 -0.26
C PHE A 53 -3.87 -7.79 0.50
N LEU A 54 -4.84 -8.41 -0.18
CA LEU A 54 -6.05 -8.95 0.46
C LEU A 54 -5.94 -10.45 0.83
N THR A 55 -4.86 -11.12 0.43
CA THR A 55 -4.65 -12.54 0.73
C THR A 55 -3.97 -12.74 2.09
N CYS A 56 -4.61 -13.45 3.02
CA CYS A 56 -3.97 -13.94 4.24
C CYS A 56 -4.79 -15.08 4.86
N THR A 57 -4.18 -15.79 5.81
CA THR A 57 -4.83 -16.88 6.56
C THR A 57 -5.53 -16.40 7.84
N CYS A 58 -5.52 -15.09 8.10
CA CYS A 58 -6.08 -14.53 9.32
C CYS A 58 -7.60 -14.64 9.36
N LYS A 59 -8.15 -14.90 10.55
CA LYS A 59 -9.58 -14.80 10.80
C LYS A 59 -10.03 -13.35 10.60
N GLY A 60 -11.09 -13.14 9.82
CA GLY A 60 -11.58 -11.80 9.47
C GLY A 60 -10.86 -11.16 8.28
N SER A 61 -10.10 -11.92 7.49
CA SER A 61 -9.59 -11.47 6.19
C SER A 61 -10.74 -10.98 5.28
N PRO A 62 -10.57 -9.87 4.53
CA PRO A 62 -9.38 -9.01 4.48
C PRO A 62 -9.34 -7.92 5.57
N TYR A 63 -10.38 -7.75 6.39
CA TYR A 63 -10.50 -6.69 7.41
C TYR A 63 -9.68 -6.89 8.69
N CYS A 64 -8.66 -7.74 8.66
CA CYS A 64 -7.83 -8.10 9.81
C CYS A 64 -6.64 -7.14 10.05
N GLY A 65 -6.47 -6.11 9.22
CA GLY A 65 -5.33 -5.19 9.27
C GLY A 65 -4.08 -5.67 8.53
N CYS A 66 -4.11 -6.88 7.94
CA CYS A 66 -3.01 -7.35 7.08
C CYS A 66 -2.84 -6.55 5.79
N PRO A 67 -3.91 -6.10 5.09
CA PRO A 67 -3.76 -5.30 3.87
C PRO A 67 -2.94 -4.03 4.08
N GLU A 68 -3.23 -3.28 5.15
CA GLU A 68 -2.53 -2.05 5.49
C GLU A 68 -1.07 -2.30 5.84
N ARG A 69 -0.77 -3.38 6.57
CA ARG A 69 0.62 -3.78 6.88
C ARG A 69 1.39 -4.20 5.64
N LYS A 70 0.79 -5.01 4.77
CA LYS A 70 1.39 -5.45 3.51
C LYS A 70 1.66 -4.26 2.58
N PHE A 71 0.72 -3.31 2.51
CA PHE A 71 0.89 -2.09 1.74
C PHE A 71 2.00 -1.20 2.30
N SER A 72 2.03 -1.02 3.62
CA SER A 72 3.13 -0.36 4.32
C SER A 72 4.48 -1.00 4.01
N SER A 73 4.61 -2.32 4.16
CA SER A 73 5.83 -3.05 3.81
C SER A 73 6.21 -2.82 2.35
N LYS A 74 5.27 -2.92 1.42
CA LYS A 74 5.54 -2.70 -0.01
C LYS A 74 6.13 -1.31 -0.29
N LEU A 75 5.61 -0.25 0.36
CA LEU A 75 6.17 1.10 0.21
C LEU A 75 7.61 1.19 0.72
N LEU A 76 7.88 0.59 1.88
CA LEU A 76 9.22 0.60 2.47
C LEU A 76 10.20 -0.22 1.64
N ASP A 77 9.79 -1.39 1.15
CA ASP A 77 10.59 -2.25 0.28
C ASP A 77 10.93 -1.52 -1.03
N MET A 78 9.96 -0.88 -1.67
CA MET A 78 10.20 -0.10 -2.90
C MET A 78 11.20 1.04 -2.66
N ARG A 79 11.08 1.75 -1.52
CA ARG A 79 12.04 2.80 -1.18
C ARG A 79 13.44 2.23 -0.95
N CYS A 80 13.51 1.07 -0.31
CA CYS A 80 14.73 0.33 -0.03
C CYS A 80 15.42 -0.23 -1.28
N GLU A 81 14.65 -0.52 -2.33
CA GLU A 81 15.15 -0.86 -3.66
C GLU A 81 15.71 0.36 -4.41
N GLY A 82 15.65 1.56 -3.82
CA GLY A 82 16.20 2.79 -4.37
C GLY A 82 15.22 3.60 -5.23
N MET A 83 13.93 3.23 -5.26
CA MET A 83 12.93 4.00 -6.01
C MET A 83 12.71 5.36 -5.38
N LYS A 84 12.63 6.41 -6.20
CA LYS A 84 12.24 7.74 -5.74
C LYS A 84 10.72 7.75 -5.50
N PRO A 85 10.21 8.66 -4.64
CA PRO A 85 8.77 8.76 -4.38
C PRO A 85 7.89 8.86 -5.63
N VAL A 86 8.36 9.56 -6.67
CA VAL A 86 7.64 9.67 -7.96
C VAL A 86 7.58 8.32 -8.67
N ASP A 87 8.71 7.61 -8.78
CA ASP A 87 8.78 6.28 -9.41
C ASP A 87 7.91 5.26 -8.66
N MET A 88 7.84 5.38 -7.32
CA MET A 88 6.96 4.56 -6.50
C MET A 88 5.48 4.78 -6.84
N ILE A 89 5.06 6.04 -7.02
CA ILE A 89 3.68 6.38 -7.39
C ILE A 89 3.35 5.84 -8.78
N ASP A 90 4.28 5.95 -9.73
CA ASP A 90 4.11 5.42 -11.07
C ASP A 90 3.96 3.90 -11.05
N ALA A 91 4.80 3.19 -10.29
CA ALA A 91 4.68 1.74 -10.12
C ALA A 91 3.33 1.36 -9.46
N LEU A 92 2.90 2.05 -8.40
CA LEU A 92 1.60 1.81 -7.75
C LEU A 92 0.43 2.04 -8.72
N THR A 93 0.53 3.06 -9.56
CA THR A 93 -0.46 3.41 -10.57
C THR A 93 -0.53 2.38 -11.69
N GLN A 94 0.63 1.93 -12.16
CA GLN A 94 0.72 0.96 -13.25
C GLN A 94 0.29 -0.44 -12.82
N HIS A 95 0.73 -0.89 -11.65
CA HIS A 95 0.48 -2.26 -11.17
C HIS A 95 -0.88 -2.45 -10.50
N TYR A 96 -1.32 -1.47 -9.70
CA TYR A 96 -2.53 -1.58 -8.87
C TYR A 96 -3.59 -0.53 -9.18
N GLY A 97 -3.30 0.47 -10.02
CA GLY A 97 -4.23 1.58 -10.26
C GLY A 97 -4.33 2.55 -9.08
N ILE A 98 -3.36 2.53 -8.17
CA ILE A 98 -3.32 3.37 -6.97
C ILE A 98 -2.55 4.66 -7.27
N PHE A 99 -3.21 5.78 -7.07
CA PHE A 99 -2.62 7.11 -7.15
C PHE A 99 -2.42 7.66 -5.75
N ALA A 100 -1.29 8.31 -5.51
CA ALA A 100 -1.00 9.03 -4.28
C ALA A 100 -0.43 10.40 -4.66
N TYR A 101 -0.66 11.41 -3.81
CA TYR A 101 0.05 12.66 -4.00
C TYR A 101 1.51 12.47 -3.59
N PRO A 102 2.47 13.06 -4.31
CA PRO A 102 3.89 12.99 -3.93
C PRO A 102 4.15 13.39 -2.48
N ALA A 103 3.43 14.40 -1.99
CA ALA A 103 3.51 14.85 -0.60
C ALA A 103 3.14 13.74 0.40
N ASP A 104 2.07 12.97 0.13
CA ASP A 104 1.63 11.88 1.02
C ASP A 104 2.70 10.79 1.16
N VAL A 105 3.34 10.42 0.04
CA VAL A 105 4.38 9.38 0.03
C VAL A 105 5.64 9.88 0.76
N ILE A 106 6.04 11.12 0.51
CA ILE A 106 7.18 11.74 1.19
C ILE A 106 6.93 11.82 2.70
N GLU A 107 5.77 12.35 3.11
CA GLU A 107 5.40 12.48 4.51
C GLU A 107 5.35 11.11 5.22
N TYR A 108 4.83 10.09 4.53
CA TYR A 108 4.80 8.72 5.04
C TYR A 108 6.21 8.16 5.27
N LEU A 109 7.11 8.33 4.30
CA LEU A 109 8.49 7.85 4.38
C LEU A 109 9.27 8.59 5.49
N GLU A 110 9.14 9.92 5.58
CA GLU A 110 9.76 10.71 6.64
C GLU A 110 9.26 10.31 8.02
N THR A 111 7.96 10.13 8.17
CA THR A 111 7.36 9.68 9.43
C THR A 111 7.84 8.29 9.81
N SER A 112 7.93 7.39 8.84
CA SER A 112 8.47 6.03 9.04
C SER A 112 9.94 6.07 9.46
N ALA A 113 10.76 6.92 8.84
CA ALA A 113 12.16 7.11 9.23
C ALA A 113 12.28 7.64 10.67
N ARG A 114 11.47 8.63 11.06
CA ARG A 114 11.42 9.14 12.45
C ARG A 114 11.04 8.05 13.45
N HIS A 115 10.05 7.22 13.12
CA HIS A 115 9.66 6.10 13.97
C HIS A 115 10.79 5.07 14.13
N LEU A 116 11.47 4.71 13.05
CA LEU A 116 12.60 3.78 13.09
C LEU A 116 13.77 4.32 13.92
N GLU A 117 14.06 5.62 13.80
CA GLU A 117 15.08 6.27 14.64
C GLU A 117 14.70 6.22 16.13
N ALA A 118 13.44 6.49 16.47
CA ALA A 118 12.93 6.38 17.82
C ALA A 118 12.99 4.94 18.36
N ILE A 119 12.56 3.96 17.55
CA ILE A 119 12.65 2.52 17.88
C ILE A 119 14.10 2.13 18.14
N GLN A 120 15.04 2.57 17.29
CA GLN A 120 16.46 2.30 17.48
C GLN A 120 16.98 2.86 18.81
N LYS A 121 16.64 4.11 19.14
CA LYS A 121 17.06 4.76 20.40
C LYS A 121 16.51 4.02 21.62
N LEU A 122 15.22 3.67 21.60
CA LEU A 122 14.57 2.91 22.68
C LEU A 122 15.15 1.49 22.83
N ALA A 123 15.37 0.79 21.72
CA ALA A 123 15.94 -0.55 21.72
C ALA A 123 17.36 -0.57 22.30
N LYS A 124 18.20 0.42 21.97
CA LYS A 124 19.53 0.58 22.59
C LYS A 124 19.42 0.81 24.09
N GLY A 125 18.52 1.69 24.54
CA GLY A 125 18.28 1.96 25.96
C GLY A 125 17.79 0.73 26.75
N GLN A 126 17.09 -0.20 26.09
CA GLN A 126 16.62 -1.46 26.69
C GLN A 126 17.60 -2.65 26.51
N GLY A 127 18.79 -2.43 25.93
CA GLY A 127 19.74 -3.52 25.64
C GLY A 127 19.31 -4.48 24.51
N LYS A 128 18.26 -4.15 23.75
CA LYS A 128 17.76 -4.94 22.60
C LYS A 128 18.55 -4.60 21.33
N LEU A 129 19.82 -4.98 21.31
CA LEU A 129 20.77 -4.57 20.27
C LEU A 129 20.38 -5.04 18.86
N GLU A 130 19.83 -6.26 18.72
CA GLU A 130 19.36 -6.79 17.43
C GLU A 130 18.25 -5.91 16.82
N VAL A 131 17.26 -5.53 17.64
CA VAL A 131 16.15 -4.65 17.20
C VAL A 131 16.69 -3.27 16.83
N ALA A 132 17.65 -2.75 17.60
CA ALA A 132 18.29 -1.47 17.29
C ALA A 132 19.08 -1.51 15.97
N GLU A 133 19.72 -2.63 15.68
CA GLU A 133 20.45 -2.83 14.42
C GLU A 133 19.48 -2.91 13.23
N GLN A 134 18.42 -3.72 13.36
CA GLN A 134 17.38 -3.85 12.33
C GLN A 134 16.72 -2.50 12.01
N ALA A 135 16.27 -1.78 13.05
CA ALA A 135 15.68 -0.46 12.89
C ALA A 135 16.65 0.53 12.21
N GLY A 136 17.93 0.48 12.59
CA GLY A 136 18.97 1.30 11.97
C GLY A 136 19.24 0.96 10.49
N LYS A 137 19.19 -0.33 10.11
CA LYS A 137 19.31 -0.76 8.72
C LYS A 137 18.15 -0.22 7.88
N LEU A 138 16.91 -0.42 8.34
CA LEU A 138 15.70 0.10 7.69
C LEU A 138 15.71 1.63 7.60
N PHE A 139 16.12 2.34 8.65
CA PHE A 139 16.23 3.79 8.65
C PHE A 139 17.16 4.29 7.53
N ARG A 140 18.37 3.73 7.44
CA ARG A 140 19.35 4.13 6.39
C ARG A 140 18.82 3.87 4.99
N CYS A 141 18.07 2.79 4.83
CA CYS A 141 17.48 2.36 3.58
C CYS A 141 16.38 3.31 3.08
N ILE A 142 15.60 3.89 4.01
CA ILE A 142 14.52 4.84 3.69
C ILE A 142 15.04 6.24 3.42
N VAL A 143 16.09 6.66 4.15
CA VAL A 143 16.68 8.00 4.05
C VAL A 143 17.67 8.12 2.89
N GLY A 144 18.41 7.04 2.57
CA GLY A 144 19.39 6.99 1.47
C GLY A 144 18.74 6.90 0.12
#